data_AF-A0AAU4BCY4-F1
#
_entry.id   AF-A0AAU4BCY4-F1
#
_cell.length_a   1.000
_cell.length_b   1.000
_cell.length_c   1.000
_cell.angle_alpha   90.00
_cell.angle_beta   90.00
_cell.angle_gamma   90.00
#
_symmetry.space_group_name_H-M   'P 1'
#
loop_
_entity.id
_entity.type
_entity.pdbx_description
1 polymer ?
#
loop_
_entity_poly.entity_id
_entity_poly.type
_entity_poly.pdbx_seq_one_letter_code
_entity_poly.pdbx_strand_id
1 'polypeptide(L)'
;MTNAVERAEQVGRDPRKLVSPDLFNRLVERVRSEYQCVARFYAKAMVEQMICFLATISTYDPSDPPPGVVDEGEFTHLTPSKEIDNALYAFLGMSMEYREFSTLLTGDEGFIDHAPVSNSSTNSGRSVGITVRAMRYFGWPVDDRFWETGTNCYSDICQGRLIDLKDS
;
A
#
# COMPACT_ATOMS: atom_id res chain seq x y z
N MET A 1 23.99 -8.41 3.95
CA MET A 1 22.90 -7.84 3.14
C MET A 1 21.79 -7.51 4.12
N THR A 2 21.32 -6.27 4.14
CA THR A 2 20.46 -5.73 5.20
C THR A 2 19.02 -5.69 4.69
N ASN A 3 18.12 -6.46 5.31
CA ASN A 3 16.70 -6.50 4.94
C ASN A 3 15.97 -5.21 5.33
N ALA A 4 14.78 -4.97 4.76
CA ALA A 4 13.93 -3.81 5.06
C ALA A 4 13.79 -3.48 6.55
N VAL A 5 13.67 -4.51 7.39
CA VAL A 5 13.53 -4.39 8.84
C VAL A 5 14.73 -3.69 9.46
N GLU A 6 15.94 -4.19 9.17
CA GLU A 6 17.19 -3.63 9.70
C GLU A 6 17.41 -2.21 9.16
N ARG A 7 17.06 -1.95 7.90
CA ARG A 7 17.16 -0.61 7.30
C ARG A 7 16.14 0.36 7.92
N ALA A 8 14.90 -0.09 8.13
CA ALA A 8 13.82 0.68 8.75
C ALA A 8 14.10 0.98 10.23
N GLU A 9 14.71 0.04 10.95
CA GLU A 9 15.16 0.21 12.33
C GLU A 9 16.31 1.21 12.43
N GLN A 10 17.28 1.15 11.51
CA GLN A 10 18.39 2.12 11.47
C GLN A 10 17.95 3.54 11.13
N VAL A 11 16.89 3.70 10.34
CA VAL A 11 16.42 5.01 9.86
C VAL A 11 15.21 5.57 10.61
N GLY A 12 14.66 4.83 11.58
CA GLY A 12 13.63 5.29 12.52
C GLY A 12 12.19 5.23 12.00
N ARG A 13 11.79 4.16 11.28
CA ARG A 13 10.42 3.93 10.75
C ARG A 13 9.83 5.12 9.96
N ASP A 14 10.69 5.97 9.41
CA ASP A 14 10.32 7.07 8.51
C ASP A 14 10.17 6.52 7.07
N PRO A 15 8.94 6.42 6.53
CA PRO A 15 8.71 5.87 5.19
C PRO A 15 9.45 6.63 4.09
N ARG A 16 9.69 7.93 4.26
CA ARG A 16 10.37 8.75 3.23
C ARG A 16 11.82 8.34 3.01
N LYS A 17 12.43 7.63 3.97
CA LYS A 17 13.82 7.16 3.86
C LYS A 17 13.94 5.82 3.12
N LEU A 18 12.81 5.18 2.78
CA LEU A 18 12.77 3.95 1.98
C LEU A 18 12.81 4.22 0.46
N VAL A 19 12.64 5.47 0.04
CA VAL A 19 12.72 5.90 -1.36
C VAL A 19 13.61 7.14 -1.46
N SER A 20 14.10 7.44 -2.67
CA SER A 20 14.79 8.71 -2.87
C SER A 20 13.81 9.89 -2.79
N PRO A 21 14.25 11.10 -2.38
CA PRO A 21 13.39 12.29 -2.40
C PRO A 21 12.82 12.60 -3.78
N ASP A 22 13.55 12.29 -4.85
CA ASP A 22 13.10 12.45 -6.24
C ASP A 22 11.94 11.49 -6.55
N LEU A 23 12.12 10.19 -6.30
CA LEU A 23 11.08 9.18 -6.52
C LEU A 23 9.82 9.51 -5.70
N PHE A 24 10.00 9.92 -4.44
CA PHE A 24 8.88 10.34 -3.60
C PHE A 24 8.10 11.52 -4.24
N ASN A 25 8.79 12.54 -4.72
CA ASN A 25 8.12 13.68 -5.36
C ASN A 25 7.44 13.27 -6.67
N ARG A 26 8.05 12.41 -7.48
CA ARG A 26 7.45 11.88 -8.71
C ARG A 26 6.17 11.08 -8.43
N LEU A 27 6.18 10.23 -7.40
CA LEU A 27 4.98 9.50 -6.94
C LEU A 27 3.87 10.45 -6.51
N VAL A 28 4.21 11.47 -5.72
CA VAL A 28 3.25 12.48 -5.27
C VAL A 28 2.59 13.20 -6.46
N GLU A 29 3.36 13.60 -7.47
CA GLU A 29 2.78 14.25 -8.64
C GLU A 29 1.97 13.28 -9.49
N ARG A 30 2.43 12.05 -9.67
CA ARG A 30 1.72 11.00 -10.42
C ARG A 30 0.36 10.67 -9.79
N VAL A 31 0.31 10.52 -8.47
CA VAL A 31 -0.96 10.38 -7.72
C VAL A 31 -1.90 11.53 -8.05
N ARG A 32 -1.42 12.77 -8.03
CA ARG A 32 -2.24 13.97 -8.25
C ARG A 32 -2.77 14.09 -9.67
N SER A 33 -1.94 13.76 -10.66
CA SER A 33 -2.26 13.96 -12.07
C SER A 33 -3.04 12.83 -12.70
N GLU A 34 -2.84 11.58 -12.24
CA GLU A 34 -3.35 10.39 -12.93
C GLU A 34 -4.39 9.61 -12.12
N TYR A 35 -4.39 9.70 -10.79
CA TYR A 35 -5.22 8.84 -9.95
C TYR A 35 -6.22 9.62 -9.09
N GLN A 36 -5.82 10.75 -8.51
CA GLN A 36 -6.68 11.51 -7.61
C GLN A 36 -6.31 12.99 -7.56
N CYS A 37 -7.23 13.86 -8.00
CA CYS A 37 -7.02 15.31 -7.95
C CYS A 37 -7.16 15.84 -6.50
N VAL A 38 -6.03 15.90 -5.78
CA VAL A 38 -5.96 16.35 -4.39
C VAL A 38 -4.86 17.38 -4.17
N ALA A 39 -4.96 18.08 -3.04
CA ALA A 39 -3.90 18.98 -2.58
C ALA A 39 -2.60 18.20 -2.35
N ARG A 40 -1.47 18.85 -2.63
CA ARG A 40 -0.15 18.19 -2.59
C ARG A 40 0.21 17.60 -1.23
N PHE A 41 -0.18 18.26 -0.14
CA PHE A 41 0.08 17.73 1.21
C PHE A 41 -0.68 16.42 1.48
N TYR A 42 -1.88 16.27 0.91
CA TYR A 42 -2.67 15.06 1.06
C TYR A 42 -2.06 13.91 0.26
N ALA A 43 -1.67 14.15 -1.00
CA ALA A 43 -0.97 13.17 -1.81
C ALA A 43 0.35 12.70 -1.17
N LYS A 44 1.10 13.61 -0.52
CA LYS A 44 2.30 13.24 0.26
C LYS A 44 2.00 12.24 1.36
N ALA A 45 0.99 12.52 2.19
CA ALA A 45 0.60 11.63 3.27
C ALA A 45 0.09 10.27 2.72
N MET A 46 -0.63 10.29 1.60
CA MET A 46 -1.09 9.08 0.92
C MET A 46 0.08 8.19 0.43
N VAL A 47 1.10 8.80 -0.17
CA VAL A 47 2.33 8.10 -0.60
C VAL A 47 3.10 7.55 0.61
N GLU A 48 3.19 8.29 1.71
CA GLU A 48 3.80 7.80 2.95
C GLU A 48 3.09 6.56 3.50
N GLN A 49 1.76 6.60 3.57
CA GLN A 49 0.96 5.46 4.05
C GLN A 49 1.08 4.24 3.12
N MET A 50 1.14 4.45 1.80
CA MET A 50 1.40 3.39 0.83
C MET A 50 2.80 2.77 0.97
N ILE A 51 3.83 3.56 1.25
CA ILE A 51 5.17 3.04 1.54
C ILE A 51 5.17 2.22 2.83
N CYS A 52 4.51 2.70 3.89
CA CYS A 52 4.35 1.95 5.14
C CYS A 52 3.63 0.61 4.92
N PHE A 53 2.59 0.60 4.08
CA PHE A 53 1.87 -0.61 3.71
C PHE A 53 2.77 -1.63 3.00
N LEU A 54 3.51 -1.21 1.97
CA LEU A 54 4.44 -2.11 1.24
C LEU A 54 5.56 -2.63 2.16
N ALA A 55 6.10 -1.77 3.02
CA ALA A 55 7.09 -2.19 3.99
C ALA A 55 6.52 -3.22 4.98
N THR A 56 5.25 -3.06 5.40
CA THR A 56 4.54 -4.03 6.24
C THR A 56 4.36 -5.36 5.51
N ILE A 57 3.98 -5.37 4.23
CA ILE A 57 3.86 -6.60 3.43
C ILE A 57 5.21 -7.34 3.39
N SER A 58 6.31 -6.63 3.18
CA SER A 58 7.63 -7.24 3.07
C SER A 58 8.09 -8.01 4.32
N THR A 59 7.44 -7.78 5.47
CA THR A 59 7.81 -8.38 6.76
C THR A 59 6.73 -9.30 7.32
N TYR A 60 5.56 -9.35 6.71
CA TYR A 60 4.40 -10.05 7.22
C TYR A 60 4.29 -11.44 6.59
N ASP A 61 4.19 -12.48 7.42
CA ASP A 61 3.92 -13.84 6.98
C ASP A 61 2.43 -14.18 7.18
N PRO A 62 1.63 -14.37 6.12
CA PRO A 62 0.23 -14.75 6.24
C PRO A 62 0.02 -16.18 6.78
N SER A 63 1.06 -17.01 6.84
CA SER A 63 1.01 -18.37 7.40
C SER A 63 1.26 -18.39 8.91
N ASP A 64 1.92 -17.35 9.43
CA ASP A 64 2.24 -17.16 10.85
C ASP A 64 2.05 -15.69 11.25
N PRO A 65 0.79 -15.20 11.25
CA PRO A 65 0.51 -13.80 11.54
C PRO A 65 0.88 -13.46 12.99
N PRO A 66 1.39 -12.25 13.27
CA PRO A 66 1.75 -11.89 14.63
C PRO A 66 0.55 -11.90 15.61
N PRO A 67 0.79 -12.16 16.91
CA PRO A 67 -0.27 -12.20 17.90
C PRO A 67 -1.12 -10.91 17.92
N GLY A 68 -2.45 -11.06 17.88
CA GLY A 68 -3.40 -9.95 17.92
C GLY A 68 -3.58 -9.22 16.58
N VAL A 69 -2.95 -9.66 15.49
CA VAL A 69 -3.16 -9.09 14.15
C VAL A 69 -4.34 -9.76 13.44
N VAL A 70 -4.50 -11.08 13.56
CA VAL A 70 -5.57 -11.85 12.90
C VAL A 70 -6.27 -12.72 13.95
N ASP A 71 -7.60 -12.73 13.95
CA ASP A 71 -8.41 -13.60 14.80
C ASP A 71 -8.54 -15.02 14.17
N GLU A 72 -8.85 -16.02 14.99
CA GLU A 72 -8.97 -17.41 14.52
C GLU A 72 -10.02 -17.54 13.39
N GLY A 73 -9.64 -18.18 12.28
CA GLY A 73 -10.51 -18.41 11.13
C GLY A 73 -10.67 -17.20 10.20
N GLU A 74 -9.97 -16.09 10.45
CA GLU A 74 -10.00 -14.92 9.56
C GLU A 74 -9.09 -15.05 8.34
N PHE A 75 -9.32 -14.16 7.37
CA PHE A 75 -8.45 -13.98 6.23
C PHE A 75 -7.08 -13.45 6.70
N THR A 76 -5.99 -14.07 6.27
CA THR A 76 -4.67 -13.74 6.81
C THR A 76 -3.86 -12.78 5.94
N HIS A 77 -4.32 -12.33 4.78
CA HIS A 77 -3.52 -11.44 3.93
C HIS A 77 -3.83 -9.97 4.17
N LEU A 78 -2.85 -9.12 3.93
CA LEU A 78 -2.98 -7.66 4.05
C LEU A 78 -3.56 -7.07 2.76
N THR A 79 -4.45 -6.10 2.90
CA THR A 79 -5.05 -5.36 1.77
C THR A 79 -4.98 -3.86 1.99
N PRO A 80 -4.77 -3.04 0.94
CA PRO A 80 -4.85 -1.59 1.08
C PRO A 80 -6.31 -1.14 1.29
N SER A 81 -6.50 0.07 1.83
CA SER A 81 -7.77 0.80 1.67
C SER A 81 -7.90 1.35 0.25
N LYS A 82 -9.06 1.90 -0.11
CA LYS A 82 -9.30 2.47 -1.43
C LYS A 82 -8.35 3.62 -1.76
N GLU A 83 -8.09 4.50 -0.80
CA GLU A 83 -7.20 5.64 -0.99
C GLU A 83 -5.75 5.20 -1.19
N ILE A 84 -5.31 4.18 -0.45
CA ILE A 84 -3.95 3.64 -0.55
C ILE A 84 -3.77 2.82 -1.84
N ASP A 85 -4.83 2.16 -2.30
CA ASP A 85 -4.84 1.41 -3.56
C ASP A 85 -4.54 2.32 -4.76
N ASN A 86 -5.09 3.54 -4.80
CA ASN A 86 -4.76 4.54 -5.81
C ASN A 86 -3.26 4.91 -5.82
N ALA A 87 -2.65 5.08 -4.65
CA ALA A 87 -1.22 5.37 -4.54
C ALA A 87 -0.36 4.16 -4.93
N LEU A 88 -0.83 2.95 -4.62
CA LEU A 88 -0.17 1.70 -5.00
C LEU A 88 -0.16 1.55 -6.52
N TYR A 89 -1.29 1.75 -7.19
CA TYR A 89 -1.34 1.72 -8.66
C TYR A 89 -0.45 2.77 -9.31
N ALA A 90 -0.35 3.97 -8.73
CA ALA A 90 0.58 4.98 -9.20
C ALA A 90 2.03 4.46 -9.19
N PHE A 91 2.43 3.75 -8.14
CA PHE A 91 3.77 3.19 -8.03
C PHE A 91 3.97 1.96 -8.93
N LEU A 92 3.00 1.05 -9.01
CA LEU A 92 3.05 -0.11 -9.91
C LEU A 92 3.24 0.29 -11.38
N GLY A 93 2.67 1.43 -11.79
CA GLY A 93 2.87 2.00 -13.13
C GLY A 93 4.31 2.46 -13.40
N MET A 94 5.12 2.65 -12.37
CA MET A 94 6.56 2.94 -12.45
C MET A 94 7.35 1.63 -12.28
N SER A 95 7.15 0.70 -13.21
CA SER A 95 7.51 -0.72 -13.06
C SER A 95 8.98 -0.98 -12.75
N MET A 96 9.91 -0.16 -13.28
CA MET A 96 11.33 -0.26 -12.96
C MET A 96 11.59 0.15 -11.50
N GLU A 97 11.14 1.33 -11.10
CA GLU A 97 11.32 1.83 -9.74
C GLU A 97 10.59 0.98 -8.70
N TYR A 98 9.41 0.43 -9.03
CA TYR A 98 8.67 -0.48 -8.16
C TYR A 98 9.41 -1.81 -7.96
N ARG A 99 10.03 -2.34 -9.03
CA ARG A 99 10.86 -3.55 -8.93
C ARG A 99 12.08 -3.29 -8.05
N GLU A 100 12.79 -2.19 -8.28
CA GLU A 100 13.94 -1.79 -7.44
C GLU A 100 13.54 -1.62 -5.98
N PHE A 101 12.39 -1.00 -5.72
CA PHE A 101 11.86 -0.82 -4.38
C PHE A 101 11.47 -2.16 -3.73
N SER A 102 10.84 -3.05 -4.47
CA SER A 102 10.50 -4.39 -3.97
C SER A 102 11.77 -5.16 -3.61
N THR A 103 12.75 -5.21 -4.51
CA THR A 103 14.07 -5.82 -4.26
C THR A 103 14.77 -5.21 -3.05
N LEU A 104 14.71 -3.88 -2.89
CA LEU A 104 15.24 -3.21 -1.71
C LEU A 104 14.60 -3.71 -0.41
N LEU A 105 13.30 -4.02 -0.43
CA LEU A 105 12.58 -4.47 0.76
C LEU A 105 12.77 -5.95 1.05
N THR A 106 12.69 -6.79 0.02
CA THR A 106 12.61 -8.26 0.14
C THR A 106 13.90 -8.99 -0.22
N GLY A 107 14.94 -8.27 -0.67
CA GLY A 107 16.18 -8.84 -1.19
C GLY A 107 16.15 -9.12 -2.69
N ASP A 108 17.31 -9.53 -3.25
CA ASP A 108 17.58 -9.65 -4.70
C ASP A 108 16.63 -10.57 -5.48
N GLU A 109 15.98 -11.52 -4.80
CA GLU A 109 15.05 -12.48 -5.41
C GLU A 109 13.58 -12.20 -5.10
N GLY A 110 13.30 -11.20 -4.25
CA GLY A 110 11.94 -10.92 -3.80
C GLY A 110 11.24 -9.85 -4.64
N PHE A 111 9.91 -9.99 -4.76
CA PHE A 111 9.03 -9.02 -5.38
C PHE A 111 7.72 -8.96 -4.60
N ILE A 112 7.16 -7.77 -4.42
CA ILE A 112 5.86 -7.61 -3.75
C ILE A 112 4.78 -7.67 -4.82
N ASP A 113 4.16 -8.84 -4.95
CA ASP A 113 3.09 -9.07 -5.93
C ASP A 113 1.81 -8.33 -5.57
N HIS A 114 1.26 -7.61 -6.55
CA HIS A 114 -0.10 -7.11 -6.49
C HIS A 114 -1.06 -8.20 -7.00
N ALA A 115 -1.69 -8.93 -6.08
CA ALA A 115 -2.71 -9.92 -6.39
C ALA A 115 -4.10 -9.41 -5.97
N PRO A 116 -4.97 -9.00 -6.92
CA PRO A 116 -6.34 -8.63 -6.59
C PRO A 116 -7.09 -9.86 -6.05
N VAL A 117 -7.48 -9.84 -4.79
CA VAL A 117 -8.29 -10.89 -4.16
C VAL A 117 -9.67 -10.32 -3.85
N SER A 118 -10.72 -11.04 -4.25
CA SER A 118 -12.10 -10.72 -3.90
C SER A 118 -12.68 -11.83 -3.03
N ASN A 119 -12.98 -11.52 -1.77
CA ASN A 119 -13.62 -12.42 -0.82
C ASN A 119 -14.48 -11.64 0.20
N SER A 120 -15.14 -12.35 1.12
CA SER A 120 -16.03 -11.73 2.11
C SER A 120 -15.30 -10.77 3.06
N SER A 121 -14.01 -10.97 3.32
CA SER A 121 -13.20 -10.09 4.17
C SER A 121 -12.80 -8.81 3.44
N THR A 122 -12.42 -8.90 2.15
CA THR A 122 -12.09 -7.72 1.32
C THR A 122 -13.32 -6.89 0.97
N ASN A 123 -14.50 -7.50 0.89
CA ASN A 123 -15.75 -6.79 0.62
C ASN A 123 -16.35 -6.11 1.86
N SER A 124 -16.04 -6.61 3.06
CA SER A 124 -16.55 -6.06 4.33
C SER A 124 -15.62 -5.06 5.01
N GLY A 125 -14.41 -4.86 4.47
CA GLY A 125 -13.39 -3.99 5.07
C GLY A 125 -12.60 -4.62 6.22
N ARG A 126 -12.91 -5.86 6.62
CA ARG A 126 -12.20 -6.54 7.70
C ARG A 126 -10.72 -6.75 7.39
N SER A 127 -10.37 -7.00 6.13
CA SER A 127 -8.97 -7.15 5.70
C SER A 127 -8.16 -5.86 5.84
N VAL A 128 -8.78 -4.68 5.72
CA VAL A 128 -8.12 -3.39 6.00
C VAL A 128 -7.82 -3.24 7.49
N GLY A 129 -8.73 -3.69 8.36
CA GLY A 129 -8.49 -3.72 9.80
C GLY A 129 -7.26 -4.56 10.18
N ILE A 130 -7.07 -5.71 9.51
CA ILE A 130 -5.88 -6.56 9.66
C ILE A 130 -4.62 -5.80 9.23
N THR A 131 -4.65 -5.14 8.06
CA THR A 131 -3.53 -4.30 7.58
C THR A 131 -3.13 -3.23 8.59
N VAL A 132 -4.10 -2.50 9.14
CA VAL A 132 -3.83 -1.44 10.12
C VAL A 132 -3.20 -2.02 11.39
N ARG A 133 -3.69 -3.16 11.88
CA ARG A 133 -3.10 -3.84 13.03
C ARG A 133 -1.67 -4.31 12.74
N ALA A 134 -1.41 -4.88 11.56
CA ALA A 134 -0.08 -5.29 11.14
C ALA A 134 0.89 -4.11 11.06
N MET A 135 0.48 -2.99 10.44
CA MET A 135 1.30 -1.78 10.37
C MET A 135 1.68 -1.27 11.76
N ARG A 136 0.71 -1.20 12.68
CA ARG A 136 0.94 -0.80 14.07
C ARG A 136 1.85 -1.78 14.80
N TYR A 137 1.67 -3.10 14.61
CA TYR A 137 2.51 -4.13 15.20
C TYR A 137 3.99 -3.97 14.81
N PHE A 138 4.26 -3.71 13.53
CA PHE A 138 5.63 -3.46 13.04
C PHE A 138 6.13 -2.03 13.26
N GLY A 139 5.39 -1.20 14.00
CA GLY A 139 5.80 0.15 14.38
C GLY A 139 5.76 1.17 13.24
N TRP A 140 4.99 0.92 12.19
CA TRP A 140 4.77 1.91 11.12
C TRP A 140 3.71 2.94 11.54
N PRO A 141 3.88 4.22 11.16
CA PRO A 141 2.87 5.23 11.42
C PRO A 141 1.61 4.96 10.60
N VAL A 142 0.46 4.97 11.28
CA VAL A 142 -0.86 4.87 10.65
C VAL A 142 -1.55 6.22 10.77
N ASP A 143 -2.03 6.73 9.64
CA ASP A 143 -2.89 7.89 9.56
C ASP A 143 -4.32 7.43 9.24
N ASP A 144 -5.15 7.35 10.28
CA ASP A 144 -6.47 6.72 10.24
C ASP A 144 -7.39 7.34 9.17
N ARG A 145 -7.15 8.59 8.76
CA ARG A 145 -7.87 9.27 7.66
C ARG A 145 -7.81 8.51 6.34
N PHE A 146 -6.78 7.71 6.12
CA PHE A 146 -6.61 6.92 4.91
C PHE A 146 -7.10 5.47 5.04
N TRP A 147 -7.47 5.02 6.25
CA TRP A 147 -7.77 3.62 6.53
C TRP A 147 -9.18 3.39 7.11
N GLU A 148 -9.86 4.44 7.57
CA GLU A 148 -11.23 4.38 8.11
C GLU A 148 -12.33 4.34 7.02
N THR A 149 -12.01 4.75 5.79
CA THR A 149 -12.91 4.67 4.64
C THR A 149 -12.95 3.22 4.13
N GLY A 150 -14.10 2.56 4.34
CA GLY A 150 -14.31 1.16 3.99
C GLY A 150 -13.88 0.78 2.58
N THR A 151 -13.53 -0.49 2.41
CA THR A 151 -13.12 -1.09 1.14
C THR A 151 -14.21 -1.06 0.09
N ASN A 152 -13.88 -0.54 -1.08
CA ASN A 152 -14.41 -1.05 -2.33
C ASN A 152 -13.17 -1.40 -3.16
N CYS A 153 -12.86 -2.69 -3.31
CA CYS A 153 -11.96 -3.19 -4.37
C CYS A 153 -12.59 -3.06 -5.78
N TYR A 154 -13.51 -2.11 -5.93
CA TYR A 154 -14.15 -1.66 -7.14
C TYR A 154 -13.99 -0.14 -7.18
N SER A 155 -12.78 0.33 -7.42
CA SER A 155 -12.65 1.62 -8.08
C SER A 155 -12.76 1.35 -9.58
N ASP A 156 -13.44 2.22 -10.31
CA ASP A 156 -13.62 2.15 -11.76
C ASP A 156 -12.29 2.13 -12.56
N ILE A 157 -11.14 2.13 -11.87
CA ILE A 157 -9.78 2.00 -12.40
C ILE A 157 -9.46 0.54 -12.75
N CYS A 158 -10.10 -0.45 -12.12
CA CYS A 158 -9.93 -1.87 -12.45
C CYS A 158 -10.63 -2.29 -13.76
N GLN A 159 -11.60 -1.51 -14.22
CA GLN A 159 -12.20 -1.68 -15.54
C GLN A 159 -11.53 -0.71 -16.50
N GLY A 160 -10.56 -1.21 -17.27
CA GLY A 160 -10.01 -0.44 -18.37
C GLY A 160 -11.16 0.14 -19.21
N ARG A 161 -11.25 1.48 -19.26
CA ARG A 161 -12.03 2.28 -20.22
C ARG A 161 -13.40 1.71 -20.63
N LEU A 162 -14.46 2.36 -20.17
CA LEU A 162 -15.52 2.81 -21.07
C LEU A 162 -15.97 4.20 -20.61
N ILE A 163 -15.41 5.22 -21.24
CA ILE A 163 -15.97 6.56 -21.23
C ILE A 163 -17.17 6.48 -22.17
N ASP A 164 -18.36 6.14 -21.66
CA ASP A 164 -19.60 6.42 -22.39
C ASP A 164 -19.89 7.91 -22.23
N LEU A 165 -19.35 8.68 -23.17
CA LEU A 165 -19.76 10.06 -23.40
C LEU A 165 -20.65 10.08 -24.64
N LYS A 166 -21.95 9.84 -24.43
CA LYS A 166 -23.03 10.84 -24.63
C LYS A 166 -24.36 10.19 -25.01
N ASP A 167 -25.41 10.61 -24.30
CA ASP A 167 -26.74 10.75 -24.89
C ASP A 167 -26.65 11.67 -26.13
N SER A 168 -27.10 11.17 -27.28
CA SER A 168 -27.54 11.92 -28.47
C SER A 168 -28.47 11.05 -29.29
#